data_AF-T0ZDJ9-F1
#
_entry.id   AF-T0ZDJ9-F1
#
_cell.length_a   1.000
_cell.length_b   1.000
_cell.length_c   1.000
_cell.angle_alpha   90.00
_cell.angle_beta   90.00
_cell.angle_gamma   90.00
#
_symmetry.space_group_name_H-M   'P 1'
#
loop_
_entity.id
_entity.type
_entity.pdbx_description
1 polymer ?
#
loop_
_entity_poly.entity_id
_entity_poly.type
_entity_poly.pdbx_seq_one_letter_code
_entity_poly.pdbx_strand_id
1 'polypeptide(L)'
;GSNTYSDFATVTISPDNNITQNLVVKMDTVYASAFSGNYSLSNAEFIAKSNNFTAASYSNSTGIALLQVVPGNYSVYVTGKGYTSLAQHVDFGAWGLNKTELFAPVLSASVTGAVTSKVVKQVSFFANGNLSNAYNAKVSNGRFSITLPVGYYTA
;
A
#
# COMPACT_ATOMS: atom_id res chain seq x y z
N GLY A 1 6.53 18.07 -27.67
CA GLY A 1 7.76 18.36 -26.90
C GLY A 1 8.16 17.09 -26.20
N SER A 2 9.34 16.56 -26.52
CA SER A 2 9.89 15.38 -25.88
C SER A 2 10.38 15.74 -24.48
N ASN A 3 9.84 15.09 -23.45
CA ASN A 3 10.40 15.20 -22.11
C ASN A 3 11.74 14.44 -22.08
N THR A 4 12.83 15.18 -21.99
CA THR A 4 14.17 14.65 -21.75
C THR A 4 14.23 14.24 -20.28
N TYR A 5 14.19 12.95 -19.98
CA TYR A 5 14.42 12.45 -18.63
C TYR A 5 15.92 12.63 -18.31
N SER A 6 16.26 13.30 -17.21
CA SER A 6 17.64 13.73 -16.90
C SER A 6 18.44 12.73 -16.05
N ASP A 7 17.93 11.53 -15.80
CA ASP A 7 18.59 10.54 -14.94
C ASP A 7 18.60 9.15 -15.59
N PHE A 8 19.31 9.01 -16.71
CA PHE A 8 19.75 7.68 -17.15
C PHE A 8 21.21 7.53 -16.74
N ALA A 9 21.50 6.62 -15.82
CA ALA A 9 22.86 6.13 -15.68
C ALA A 9 23.09 5.11 -16.82
N THR A 10 23.79 5.53 -17.87
CA THR A 10 24.21 4.61 -18.94
C THR A 10 25.30 3.70 -18.38
N VAL A 11 24.98 2.42 -18.17
CA VAL A 11 25.96 1.42 -17.74
C VAL A 11 26.61 0.80 -18.97
N THR A 12 27.86 1.17 -19.23
CA THR A 12 28.69 0.48 -20.23
C THR A 12 29.25 -0.80 -19.61
N ILE A 13 28.78 -1.96 -20.08
CA ILE A 13 29.30 -3.26 -19.64
C ILE A 13 30.48 -3.62 -20.53
N SER A 14 31.70 -3.67 -19.96
CA SER A 14 32.86 -4.28 -20.61
C SER A 14 32.98 -5.74 -20.16
N PRO A 15 33.30 -6.70 -21.08
CA PRO A 15 33.28 -8.14 -20.79
C PRO A 15 34.24 -8.59 -19.67
N ASP A 16 35.26 -7.79 -19.34
CA ASP A 16 36.43 -8.26 -18.59
C ASP A 16 36.49 -7.77 -17.13
N ASN A 17 35.47 -7.04 -16.64
CA ASN A 17 35.44 -6.52 -15.27
C ASN A 17 34.12 -6.83 -14.55
N ASN A 18 34.22 -7.39 -13.33
CA ASN A 18 33.10 -7.45 -12.38
C ASN A 18 32.81 -6.02 -11.89
N ILE A 19 31.83 -5.34 -12.50
CA ILE A 19 31.39 -4.02 -12.06
C ILE A 19 30.26 -4.19 -11.04
N THR A 20 30.57 -4.01 -9.76
CA THR A 20 29.56 -3.79 -8.72
C THR A 20 29.21 -2.31 -8.69
N GLN A 21 28.16 -1.90 -9.42
CA GLN A 21 27.63 -0.54 -9.32
C GLN A 21 26.39 -0.50 -8.44
N ASN A 22 26.45 0.30 -7.37
CA ASN A 22 25.28 0.67 -6.59
C ASN A 22 24.45 1.67 -7.40
N LEU A 23 23.37 1.21 -8.02
CA LEU A 23 22.42 2.10 -8.68
C LEU A 23 21.73 2.94 -7.60
N VAL A 24 21.95 4.26 -7.61
CA VAL A 24 21.22 5.18 -6.72
C VAL A 24 19.81 5.32 -7.28
N VAL A 25 18.90 4.49 -6.78
CA VAL A 25 17.46 4.62 -7.07
C VAL A 25 16.97 5.85 -6.29
N LYS A 26 16.71 6.96 -6.99
CA LYS A 26 15.97 8.10 -6.40
C LYS A 26 14.60 7.59 -5.95
N MET A 27 13.97 8.12 -4.91
CA MET A 27 12.62 7.68 -4.47
C MET A 27 11.66 8.87 -4.50
N ASP A 28 10.39 8.61 -4.84
CA ASP A 28 9.30 9.56 -4.70
C ASP A 28 8.72 9.53 -3.29
N THR A 29 8.18 10.65 -2.82
CA THR A 29 7.59 10.73 -1.48
C THR A 29 6.08 10.89 -1.53
N VAL A 30 5.36 9.98 -0.88
CA VAL A 30 3.94 10.13 -0.55
C VAL A 30 3.83 10.82 0.81
N TYR A 31 3.23 11.99 0.82
CA TYR A 31 2.83 12.70 2.03
C TYR A 31 1.43 12.20 2.41
N ALA A 32 1.37 11.24 3.32
CA ALA A 32 0.11 10.66 3.73
C ALA A 32 -0.30 11.25 5.08
N SER A 33 -1.59 11.57 5.25
CA SER A 33 -2.11 12.01 6.54
C SER A 33 -3.38 11.27 6.94
N ALA A 34 -3.50 10.96 8.23
CA ALA A 34 -4.61 10.19 8.78
C ALA A 34 -5.24 10.89 9.99
N PHE A 35 -6.56 11.06 9.91
CA PHE A 35 -7.38 11.69 10.95
C PHE A 35 -8.59 10.83 11.27
N SER A 36 -8.95 10.74 12.55
CA SER A 36 -10.24 10.21 13.01
C SER A 36 -11.08 11.36 13.56
N GLY A 37 -12.03 11.85 12.76
CA GLY A 37 -12.67 13.14 13.03
C GLY A 37 -11.64 14.28 13.03
N ASN A 38 -11.55 15.01 14.15
CA ASN A 38 -10.59 16.12 14.32
C ASN A 38 -9.27 15.70 14.99
N TYR A 39 -9.05 14.40 15.22
CA TYR A 39 -7.87 13.90 15.92
C TYR A 39 -6.86 13.31 14.93
N SER A 40 -5.62 13.79 14.98
CA SER A 40 -4.50 13.20 14.24
C SER A 40 -4.14 11.83 14.80
N LEU A 41 -3.97 10.84 13.92
CA LEU A 41 -3.61 9.49 14.34
C LEU A 41 -2.09 9.36 14.34
N SER A 42 -1.47 9.52 15.50
CA SER A 42 -0.03 9.31 15.66
C SER A 42 0.34 7.84 15.62
N ASN A 43 1.52 7.52 15.09
CA ASN A 43 2.04 6.15 14.99
C ASN A 43 1.11 5.18 14.22
N ALA A 44 0.26 5.70 13.34
CA ALA A 44 -0.48 4.91 12.37
C ALA A 44 0.47 4.42 11.27
N GLU A 45 0.33 3.16 10.86
CA GLU A 45 1.16 2.55 9.83
C GLU A 45 0.52 2.77 8.46
N PHE A 46 1.22 3.49 7.59
CA PHE A 46 0.84 3.63 6.19
C PHE A 46 1.60 2.63 5.36
N ILE A 47 0.89 1.96 4.45
CA ILE A 47 1.43 0.92 3.58
C ILE A 47 1.11 1.29 2.14
N ALA A 48 2.13 1.40 1.29
CA ALA A 48 2.00 1.50 -0.15
C ALA A 48 2.41 0.16 -0.79
N LYS A 49 1.47 -0.49 -1.47
CA LYS A 49 1.68 -1.80 -2.08
C LYS A 49 1.45 -1.78 -3.58
N SER A 50 2.45 -2.21 -4.33
CA SER A 50 2.35 -2.55 -5.75
C SER A 50 2.58 -4.06 -5.95
N ASN A 51 2.57 -4.53 -7.21
CA ASN A 51 2.78 -5.94 -7.52
C ASN A 51 4.15 -6.46 -7.05
N ASN A 52 5.19 -5.62 -7.08
CA ASN A 52 6.58 -6.03 -6.83
C ASN A 52 7.28 -5.19 -5.75
N PHE A 53 6.60 -4.19 -5.17
CA PHE A 53 7.19 -3.31 -4.18
C PHE A 53 6.20 -3.05 -3.03
N THR A 54 6.73 -2.97 -1.81
CA THR A 54 5.97 -2.56 -0.64
C THR A 54 6.83 -1.62 0.19
N ALA A 55 6.29 -0.46 0.50
CA ALA A 55 6.86 0.49 1.44
C ALA A 55 5.90 0.70 2.61
N ALA A 56 6.46 0.93 3.79
CA ALA A 56 5.69 1.28 4.97
C ALA A 56 6.37 2.42 5.73
N SER A 57 5.57 3.26 6.37
CA SER A 57 6.03 4.36 7.22
C SER A 57 5.01 4.66 8.31
N TYR A 58 5.47 5.21 9.43
CA TYR A 58 4.61 5.56 10.55
C TYR A 58 4.38 7.05 10.61
N SER A 59 3.16 7.47 10.88
CA SER A 59 2.88 8.88 11.09
C SER A 59 3.48 9.43 12.37
N ASN A 60 3.93 10.68 12.31
CA ASN A 60 4.36 11.46 13.47
C ASN A 60 3.16 11.89 14.37
N SER A 61 3.43 12.72 15.37
CA SER A 61 2.43 13.25 16.31
C SER A 61 1.31 14.07 15.64
N THR A 62 1.55 14.63 14.44
CA THR A 62 0.56 15.38 13.67
C THR A 62 -0.21 14.49 12.68
N GLY A 63 -0.02 13.17 12.71
CA GLY A 63 -0.72 12.22 11.86
C GLY A 63 -0.19 12.17 10.41
N ILE A 64 1.02 12.69 10.16
CA ILE A 64 1.64 12.74 8.83
C ILE A 64 2.73 11.67 8.74
N ALA A 65 2.70 10.87 7.69
CA ALA A 65 3.73 9.90 7.33
C ALA A 65 4.34 10.25 5.96
N LEU A 66 5.62 9.91 5.79
CA LEU A 66 6.34 10.03 4.52
C LEU A 66 6.65 8.62 4.02
N LEU A 67 6.08 8.22 2.89
CA LEU A 67 6.39 6.93 2.26
C LEU A 67 7.28 7.15 1.06
N GLN A 68 8.41 6.47 1.02
CA GLN A 68 9.30 6.50 -0.13
C GLN A 68 8.97 5.35 -1.08
N VAL A 69 8.60 5.67 -2.31
CA VAL A 69 8.17 4.71 -3.33
C VAL A 69 8.93 4.93 -4.63
N VAL A 70 9.03 3.89 -5.44
CA VAL A 70 9.46 4.01 -6.84
C VAL A 70 8.25 4.32 -7.74
N PRO A 71 8.40 4.95 -8.92
CA PRO A 71 7.36 5.12 -9.90
C PRO A 71 6.59 3.84 -10.16
N GLY A 72 5.28 3.99 -10.28
CA GLY A 72 4.36 2.88 -10.42
C GLY A 72 3.02 3.15 -9.76
N ASN A 73 2.18 2.13 -9.86
CA ASN A 73 0.81 2.14 -9.35
C ASN A 73 0.75 1.47 -7.98
N TYR A 74 0.24 2.20 -7.00
CA TYR A 74 0.15 1.74 -5.61
C TYR A 74 -1.27 1.73 -5.11
N SER A 75 -1.57 0.69 -4.34
CA SER A 75 -2.66 0.65 -3.39
C SER A 75 -2.11 1.13 -2.05
N VAL A 76 -2.48 2.34 -1.63
CA VAL A 76 -2.02 2.95 -0.37
C VAL A 76 -3.14 2.93 0.65
N TYR A 77 -2.86 2.50 1.87
CA TYR A 77 -3.82 2.49 2.97
C TYR A 77 -3.11 2.69 4.31
N VAL A 78 -3.86 3.07 5.33
CA VAL A 78 -3.37 3.20 6.70
C VAL A 78 -4.04 2.18 7.59
N THR A 79 -3.27 1.59 8.51
CA THR A 79 -3.72 0.58 9.46
C THR A 79 -3.12 0.84 10.84
N GLY A 80 -3.81 0.37 11.87
CA GLY A 80 -3.32 0.41 13.24
C GLY A 80 -4.15 -0.49 14.15
N LYS A 81 -3.88 -0.44 15.46
CA LYS A 81 -4.61 -1.27 16.42
C LYS A 81 -6.09 -0.85 16.47
N GLY A 82 -6.94 -1.64 15.82
CA GLY A 82 -8.40 -1.46 15.81
C GLY A 82 -8.93 -0.49 14.75
N TYR A 83 -8.12 -0.09 13.77
CA TYR A 83 -8.60 0.73 12.64
C TYR A 83 -7.86 0.44 11.33
N THR A 84 -8.54 0.67 10.21
CA THR A 84 -7.98 0.61 8.85
C THR A 84 -8.70 1.61 7.96
N SER A 85 -8.05 2.11 6.91
CA SER A 85 -8.71 2.89 5.86
C SER A 85 -9.08 2.01 4.66
N LEU A 86 -9.92 2.56 3.77
CA LEU A 86 -9.97 2.09 2.39
C LEU A 86 -8.62 2.33 1.72
N ALA A 87 -8.29 1.47 0.76
CA ALA A 87 -7.14 1.68 -0.10
C ALA A 87 -7.43 2.76 -1.15
N GLN A 88 -6.50 3.70 -1.31
CA GLN A 88 -6.50 4.70 -2.36
C GLN A 88 -5.49 4.32 -3.42
N HIS A 89 -5.87 4.49 -4.69
CA HIS A 89 -4.98 4.20 -5.81
C HIS A 89 -4.16 5.44 -6.16
N VAL A 90 -2.84 5.34 -6.04
CA VAL A 90 -1.91 6.44 -6.29
C VAL A 90 -0.95 6.02 -7.39
N ASP A 91 -0.97 6.76 -8.51
CA ASP A 91 -0.08 6.55 -9.64
C ASP A 91 1.07 7.57 -9.64
N PHE A 92 2.31 7.08 -9.68
CA PHE A 92 3.52 7.88 -9.83
C PHE A 92 4.10 7.64 -11.23
N GLY A 93 3.79 8.54 -12.17
CA GLY A 93 4.18 8.40 -13.57
C GLY A 93 5.66 8.70 -13.88
N ALA A 94 6.39 9.31 -12.94
CA ALA A 94 7.82 9.64 -13.06
C ALA A 94 8.42 9.95 -11.69
N TRP A 95 9.76 9.86 -11.58
CA TRP A 95 10.53 10.23 -10.40
C TRP A 95 10.48 11.74 -10.12
N GLY A 96 10.66 12.13 -8.86
CA GLY A 96 10.55 13.49 -8.35
C GLY A 96 9.11 13.99 -8.13
N LEU A 97 8.09 13.13 -8.27
CA LEU A 97 6.69 13.52 -8.15
C LEU A 97 6.17 13.23 -6.74
N ASN A 98 6.03 14.28 -5.93
CA ASN A 98 5.39 14.17 -4.63
C ASN A 98 3.87 14.19 -4.76
N LYS A 99 3.19 13.35 -3.97
CA LYS A 99 1.72 13.37 -3.85
C LYS A 99 1.29 13.45 -2.40
N THR A 100 0.19 14.15 -2.16
CA THR A 100 -0.46 14.23 -0.85
C THR A 100 -1.79 13.49 -0.90
N GLU A 101 -1.97 12.56 0.02
CA GLU A 101 -3.19 11.76 0.11
C GLU A 101 -3.78 11.85 1.53
N LEU A 102 -5.10 12.01 1.59
CA LEU A 102 -5.86 12.14 2.83
C LEU A 102 -6.61 10.84 3.12
N PHE A 103 -6.34 10.23 4.26
CA PHE A 103 -6.99 8.99 4.67
C PHE A 103 -7.94 9.24 5.84
N ALA A 104 -9.12 8.62 5.76
CA ALA A 104 -10.13 8.60 6.81
C ALA A 104 -10.25 7.17 7.35
N PRO A 105 -9.52 6.81 8.42
CA PRO A 105 -9.57 5.46 8.97
C PRO A 105 -10.87 5.23 9.72
N VAL A 106 -11.34 3.99 9.66
CA VAL A 106 -12.54 3.54 10.36
C VAL A 106 -12.17 2.41 11.31
N LEU A 107 -12.96 2.24 12.38
CA LEU A 107 -12.78 1.11 13.29
C LEU A 107 -12.79 -0.20 12.49
N SER A 108 -11.93 -1.13 12.86
CA SER A 108 -11.77 -2.40 12.13
C SER A 108 -11.41 -3.54 13.05
N ALA A 109 -11.69 -4.76 12.60
CA ALA A 109 -11.35 -5.99 13.30
C ALA A 109 -10.71 -7.01 12.36
N SER A 110 -9.87 -7.87 12.92
CA SER A 110 -9.33 -9.01 12.19
C SER A 110 -10.36 -10.13 12.14
N VAL A 111 -10.67 -10.60 10.94
CA VAL A 111 -11.50 -11.76 10.66
C VAL A 111 -10.59 -12.89 10.20
N THR A 112 -10.65 -14.01 10.90
CA THR A 112 -9.91 -15.22 10.53
C THR A 112 -10.87 -16.36 10.23
N GLY A 113 -10.51 -17.22 9.29
CA GLY A 113 -11.32 -18.35 8.92
C GLY A 113 -10.52 -19.45 8.25
N ALA A 114 -11.21 -20.56 7.95
CA ALA A 114 -10.64 -21.69 7.26
C ALA A 114 -11.54 -22.10 6.09
N VAL A 115 -10.91 -22.53 5.00
CA VAL A 115 -11.56 -23.15 3.85
C VAL A 115 -11.12 -24.61 3.78
N THR A 116 -12.07 -25.52 3.67
CA THR A 116 -11.82 -26.97 3.59
C THR A 116 -11.22 -27.39 2.24
N SER A 117 -11.34 -26.54 1.22
CA SER A 117 -10.87 -26.80 -0.13
C SER A 117 -9.44 -26.30 -0.36
N LYS A 118 -8.58 -27.16 -0.92
CA LYS A 118 -7.19 -26.81 -1.28
C LYS A 118 -7.07 -25.96 -2.56
N VAL A 119 -8.14 -25.86 -3.35
CA VAL A 119 -8.17 -25.08 -4.59
C VAL A 119 -8.56 -23.61 -4.37
N VAL A 120 -9.27 -23.29 -3.28
CA VAL A 120 -9.60 -21.90 -2.96
C VAL A 120 -8.33 -21.13 -2.59
N LYS A 121 -8.01 -20.09 -3.36
CA LYS A 121 -6.83 -19.24 -3.14
C LYS A 121 -7.16 -17.90 -2.50
N GLN A 122 -8.44 -17.52 -2.46
CA GLN A 122 -8.91 -16.23 -2.00
C GLN A 122 -10.35 -16.33 -1.48
N VAL A 123 -10.65 -15.55 -0.45
CA VAL A 123 -12.01 -15.27 0.05
C VAL A 123 -12.25 -13.77 -0.09
N SER A 124 -13.42 -13.37 -0.58
CA SER A 124 -13.75 -11.97 -0.87
C SER A 124 -14.90 -11.53 0.02
N PHE A 125 -14.74 -10.44 0.76
CA PHE A 125 -15.79 -9.89 1.62
C PHE A 125 -16.39 -8.64 0.99
N PHE A 126 -17.72 -8.59 0.90
CA PHE A 126 -18.48 -7.50 0.31
C PHE A 126 -19.30 -6.79 1.38
N ALA A 127 -19.00 -5.51 1.60
CA ALA A 127 -19.71 -4.71 2.60
C ALA A 127 -21.17 -4.51 2.19
N ASN A 128 -22.11 -4.85 3.07
CA ASN A 128 -23.56 -4.76 2.84
C ASN A 128 -24.01 -5.44 1.52
N GLY A 129 -23.32 -6.49 1.08
CA GLY A 129 -23.62 -7.19 -0.17
C GLY A 129 -23.27 -6.42 -1.46
N ASN A 130 -22.58 -5.28 -1.36
CA ASN A 130 -22.16 -4.51 -2.53
C ASN A 130 -20.97 -5.19 -3.24
N LEU A 131 -21.24 -5.79 -4.41
CA LEU A 131 -20.25 -6.53 -5.19
C LEU A 131 -19.18 -5.68 -5.87
N SER A 132 -19.33 -4.34 -5.88
CA SER A 132 -18.39 -3.45 -6.57
C SER A 132 -17.05 -3.29 -5.84
N ASN A 133 -17.00 -3.50 -4.52
CA ASN A 133 -15.81 -3.27 -3.70
C ASN A 133 -15.58 -4.46 -2.76
N ALA A 134 -14.67 -5.35 -3.15
CA ALA A 134 -14.32 -6.54 -2.37
C ALA A 134 -13.06 -6.32 -1.51
N TYR A 135 -13.11 -6.80 -0.26
CA TYR A 135 -11.94 -7.00 0.57
C TYR A 135 -11.44 -8.42 0.40
N ASN A 136 -10.25 -8.60 -0.16
CA ASN A 136 -9.74 -9.90 -0.58
C ASN A 136 -8.73 -10.48 0.41
N ALA A 137 -9.03 -11.66 0.96
CA ALA A 137 -8.17 -12.40 1.86
C ALA A 137 -7.51 -13.56 1.11
N LYS A 138 -6.18 -13.57 1.03
CA LYS A 138 -5.46 -14.71 0.46
C LYS A 138 -5.55 -15.91 1.39
N VAL A 139 -5.84 -17.08 0.83
CA VAL A 139 -5.83 -18.35 1.55
C VAL A 139 -4.44 -18.95 1.51
N SER A 140 -3.90 -19.28 2.69
CA SER A 140 -2.65 -20.01 2.87
C SER A 140 -2.88 -21.19 3.81
N ASN A 141 -2.49 -22.40 3.41
CA ASN A 141 -2.68 -23.63 4.18
C ASN A 141 -4.14 -23.84 4.66
N GLY A 142 -5.11 -23.50 3.80
CA GLY A 142 -6.54 -23.64 4.11
C GLY A 142 -7.05 -22.62 5.13
N ARG A 143 -6.27 -21.59 5.49
CA ARG A 143 -6.68 -20.52 6.41
C ARG A 143 -6.54 -19.16 5.74
N PHE A 144 -7.32 -18.20 6.20
CA PHE A 144 -7.19 -16.80 5.80
C PHE A 144 -7.30 -15.89 7.02
N SER A 145 -6.74 -14.69 6.90
CA SER A 145 -6.85 -13.60 7.85
C SER A 145 -6.97 -12.31 7.06
N ILE A 146 -7.92 -11.45 7.45
CA ILE A 146 -8.12 -10.14 6.84
C ILE A 146 -8.60 -9.14 7.88
N THR A 147 -8.20 -7.88 7.75
CA THR A 147 -8.74 -6.79 8.55
C THR A 147 -9.89 -6.14 7.79
N LEU A 148 -11.06 -6.07 8.39
CA LEU A 148 -12.26 -5.46 7.82
C LEU A 148 -12.72 -4.28 8.70
N PRO A 149 -13.14 -3.15 8.12
CA PRO A 149 -13.88 -2.14 8.85
C PRO A 149 -15.10 -2.72 9.58
N VAL A 150 -15.51 -2.11 10.70
CA VAL A 150 -16.75 -2.49 11.39
C VAL A 150 -17.92 -2.32 10.43
N GLY A 151 -18.69 -3.40 10.24
CA GLY A 151 -19.81 -3.43 9.31
C GLY A 151 -20.34 -4.85 9.08
N TYR A 152 -21.36 -4.98 8.24
CA TYR A 152 -21.91 -6.26 7.82
C TYR A 152 -21.30 -6.67 6.49
N TYR A 153 -20.90 -7.94 6.37
CA TYR A 153 -20.22 -8.46 5.19
C TYR A 153 -20.86 -9.76 4.72
N THR A 154 -20.89 -9.92 3.40
CA THR A 154 -21.15 -11.20 2.73
C THR A 154 -19.83 -11.71 2.18
N ALA A 155 -19.53 -13.00 2.40
CA ALA A 155 -18.29 -13.66 1.98
C ALA A 155 -18.54 -14.68 0.87
#